data_AF-A0A5K7X9Q3-F1
#
_entry.id   AF-A0A5K7X9Q3-F1
#
_cell.length_a   1.000
_cell.length_b   1.000
_cell.length_c   1.000
_cell.angle_alpha   90.00
_cell.angle_beta   90.00
_cell.angle_gamma   90.00
#
_symmetry.space_group_name_H-M   'P 1'
#
loop_
_entity.id
_entity.type
_entity.pdbx_description
1 polymer ?
#
loop_
_entity_poly.entity_id
_entity_poly.type
_entity_poly.pdbx_seq_one_letter_code
_entity_poly.pdbx_strand_id
1 'polypeptide(L)'
;MTPFLAAADTVDAPPRASGWGRAWNSLENRLAAIADHANPILVKETRQALKSRQFIVTFLVVLLGCWIVSFVGIAVVGPQIYFAAAGPGMLAAYYTILIVPLTLIVPFTAFRSLAAEQEENTFDLLSITALGSRQIVTGKLSSSLVQMVVYLSAVSPCIAFTFLLRGVDAVTVAVLMIVAVLASVGLSMIALMVGAIARVRNSQVIISVALVLALAGACYGMWYVGIGIISSGSATFRDPEFLAVAVMMFAFYVATFGIIHAAAAAQVAFVSENRSTPLRWWMLAHQACLVGALAGLAVALRSDGSAAPHLGNAIAITGCAVGAGYWYLMGALMTGEWPHLSRRVQRSLPVSAVGRPFFSLLNPGPGSGYLFAVANLSAISLFGFAAVILLDGGSSSGRPSTEQAVYFAIFSWSYLVAFLGFGCLIINALRKWVFVPMTAAFLVHAVLFLTAIGVPTVIQMTSRELRNSGYTLWQITNPVWTLSELATRNQGVDNVQAGVLIYILPTAAIIALMLNMRAIGTELLLQRIPVPVRIVEDEAELKAATSRGPSSPWDVDDEDATAATS
;
A
#
# COMPACT_ATOMS: atom_id res chain seq x y z
N MET A 1 -82.36 9.59 -33.32
CA MET A 1 -81.72 10.50 -34.30
C MET A 1 -80.71 11.35 -33.56
N THR A 2 -79.43 11.10 -33.80
CA THR A 2 -78.35 12.11 -33.71
C THR A 2 -78.64 13.24 -34.70
N PRO A 3 -78.20 14.51 -34.49
CA PRO A 3 -76.78 14.96 -34.56
C PRO A 3 -76.38 15.91 -33.38
N PHE A 4 -75.17 15.85 -32.80
CA PHE A 4 -73.83 16.37 -33.21
C PHE A 4 -73.48 17.78 -32.68
N LEU A 5 -72.28 17.83 -32.04
CA LEU A 5 -71.29 18.92 -31.87
C LEU A 5 -71.06 19.35 -30.41
N ALA A 6 -70.02 18.84 -29.73
CA ALA A 6 -68.58 19.16 -29.85
C ALA A 6 -68.16 20.28 -28.87
N ALA A 7 -67.79 19.87 -27.65
CA ALA A 7 -66.87 20.62 -26.79
C ALA A 7 -65.71 19.67 -26.47
N ALA A 8 -64.54 20.01 -26.99
CA ALA A 8 -63.32 19.24 -26.84
C ALA A 8 -62.73 19.49 -25.45
N ASP A 9 -62.78 18.48 -24.58
CA ASP A 9 -61.83 18.37 -23.48
C ASP A 9 -60.56 17.73 -24.03
N THR A 10 -59.64 18.57 -24.47
CA THR A 10 -58.25 18.19 -24.67
C THR A 10 -57.67 17.90 -23.29
N VAL A 11 -57.64 16.63 -22.90
CA VAL A 11 -56.72 16.17 -21.85
C VAL A 11 -55.32 16.48 -22.35
N ASP A 12 -54.69 17.48 -21.73
CA ASP A 12 -53.35 17.94 -22.01
C ASP A 12 -52.40 16.74 -22.10
N ALA A 13 -51.91 16.47 -23.32
CA ALA A 13 -50.77 15.58 -23.50
C ALA A 13 -49.61 16.13 -22.65
N PRO A 14 -48.88 15.28 -21.89
CA PRO A 14 -47.76 15.75 -21.10
C PRO A 14 -46.84 16.58 -22.00
N PRO A 15 -46.44 17.79 -21.60
CA PRO A 15 -45.70 18.68 -22.47
C PRO A 15 -44.49 17.91 -22.99
N ARG A 16 -44.38 17.82 -24.33
CA ARG A 16 -43.27 17.12 -25.00
C ARG A 16 -41.98 17.65 -24.41
N ALA A 17 -41.34 16.86 -23.55
CA ALA A 17 -40.10 17.24 -22.90
C ALA A 17 -39.15 17.73 -23.98
N SER A 18 -38.73 18.99 -23.86
CA SER A 18 -37.78 19.62 -24.78
C SER A 18 -36.58 18.67 -24.98
N GLY A 19 -35.86 18.77 -26.12
CA GLY A 19 -34.65 17.94 -26.32
C GLY A 19 -33.68 17.98 -25.13
N TRP A 20 -33.68 19.11 -24.42
CA TRP A 20 -32.99 19.34 -23.14
C TRP A 20 -33.55 18.50 -21.98
N GLY A 21 -34.87 18.42 -21.80
CA GLY A 21 -35.48 17.58 -20.76
C GLY A 21 -35.20 16.08 -20.95
N ARG A 22 -35.18 15.59 -22.20
CA ARG A 22 -34.79 14.19 -22.48
C ARG A 22 -33.32 13.92 -22.23
N ALA A 23 -32.44 14.86 -22.58
CA ALA A 23 -31.01 14.76 -22.26
C ALA A 23 -30.75 14.79 -20.75
N TRP A 24 -31.49 15.65 -20.01
CA TRP A 24 -31.42 15.73 -18.55
C TRP A 24 -31.89 14.45 -17.88
N ASN A 25 -33.06 13.91 -18.27
CA ASN A 25 -33.57 12.66 -17.72
C ASN A 25 -32.65 11.46 -18.06
N SER A 26 -32.04 11.45 -19.25
CA SER A 26 -31.05 10.43 -19.60
C SER A 26 -29.77 10.55 -18.76
N LEU A 27 -29.35 11.76 -18.40
CA LEU A 27 -28.21 11.99 -17.52
C LEU A 27 -28.55 11.57 -16.10
N GLU A 28 -29.73 11.93 -15.60
CA GLU A 28 -30.24 11.57 -14.28
C GLU A 28 -30.36 10.05 -14.13
N ASN A 29 -30.94 9.36 -15.12
CA ASN A 29 -31.04 7.90 -15.10
C ASN A 29 -29.66 7.22 -15.16
N ARG A 30 -28.68 7.80 -15.87
CA ARG A 30 -27.30 7.28 -15.87
C ARG A 30 -26.60 7.51 -14.54
N LEU A 31 -26.81 8.67 -13.92
CA LEU A 31 -26.27 8.98 -12.59
C LEU A 31 -26.91 8.11 -11.51
N ALA A 32 -28.22 7.86 -11.60
CA ALA A 32 -28.95 6.95 -10.73
C ALA A 32 -28.43 5.51 -10.88
N ALA A 33 -28.31 5.01 -12.11
CA ALA A 33 -27.75 3.67 -12.36
C ALA A 33 -26.30 3.53 -11.83
N ILE A 34 -25.47 4.58 -11.97
CA ILE A 34 -24.12 4.62 -11.40
C ILE A 34 -24.18 4.64 -9.86
N ALA A 35 -25.13 5.35 -9.26
CA ALA A 35 -25.31 5.41 -7.82
C ALA A 35 -25.85 4.09 -7.23
N ASP A 36 -26.72 3.38 -7.96
CA ASP A 36 -27.29 2.09 -7.56
C ASP A 36 -26.25 0.97 -7.65
N HIS A 37 -25.33 1.05 -8.62
CA HIS A 37 -24.18 0.15 -8.72
C HIS A 37 -22.99 0.59 -7.84
N ALA A 38 -23.02 1.82 -7.32
CA ALA A 38 -21.99 2.29 -6.42
C ALA A 38 -22.14 1.63 -5.05
N ASN A 39 -21.03 1.49 -4.35
CA ASN A 39 -21.03 0.99 -2.99
C ASN A 39 -21.95 1.87 -2.12
N PRO A 40 -22.95 1.32 -1.40
CA PRO A 40 -23.90 2.13 -0.62
C PRO A 40 -23.20 3.00 0.44
N ILE A 41 -22.04 2.55 0.92
CA ILE A 41 -21.17 3.31 1.82
C ILE A 41 -20.68 4.61 1.15
N LEU A 42 -20.27 4.56 -0.13
CA LEU A 42 -19.81 5.73 -0.87
C LEU A 42 -20.89 6.81 -0.91
N VAL A 43 -22.11 6.46 -1.30
CA VAL A 43 -23.22 7.42 -1.45
C VAL A 43 -23.59 8.06 -0.10
N LYS A 44 -23.64 7.27 0.97
CA LYS A 44 -23.92 7.76 2.32
C LYS A 44 -22.83 8.71 2.81
N GLU A 45 -21.57 8.27 2.75
CA GLU A 45 -20.42 9.01 3.29
C GLU A 45 -20.14 10.28 2.50
N THR A 46 -20.27 10.26 1.16
CA THR A 46 -20.08 11.47 0.34
C THR A 46 -21.11 12.54 0.65
N ARG A 47 -22.39 12.16 0.75
CA ARG A 47 -23.47 13.08 1.12
C ARG A 47 -23.21 13.72 2.49
N GLN A 48 -22.78 12.91 3.46
CA GLN A 48 -22.47 13.39 4.80
C GLN A 48 -21.23 14.29 4.82
N ALA A 49 -20.18 13.94 4.08
CA ALA A 49 -18.95 14.71 4.01
C ALA A 49 -19.15 16.09 3.35
N LEU A 50 -19.87 16.15 2.23
CA LEU A 50 -20.13 17.40 1.51
C LEU A 50 -21.03 18.37 2.28
N LYS A 51 -21.92 17.87 3.14
CA LYS A 51 -22.77 18.69 4.02
C LYS A 51 -22.05 19.16 5.29
N SER A 52 -20.85 18.66 5.56
CA SER A 52 -20.08 19.01 6.75
C SER A 52 -19.70 20.50 6.75
N ARG A 53 -19.84 21.16 7.90
CA ARG A 53 -19.36 22.55 8.09
C ARG A 53 -17.86 22.67 7.78
N GLN A 54 -17.07 21.65 8.12
CA GLN A 54 -15.63 21.63 7.86
C GLN A 54 -15.34 21.65 6.35
N PHE A 55 -16.10 20.90 5.56
CA PHE A 55 -15.96 20.89 4.10
C PHE A 55 -16.31 22.26 3.50
N ILE A 56 -17.45 22.85 3.90
CA ILE A 56 -17.88 24.16 3.39
C ILE A 56 -16.85 25.25 3.70
N VAL A 57 -16.36 25.32 4.94
CA VAL A 57 -15.37 26.33 5.35
C VAL A 57 -14.08 26.18 4.55
N THR A 58 -13.57 24.96 4.41
CA THR A 58 -12.30 24.70 3.72
C THR A 58 -12.42 24.95 2.22
N PHE A 59 -13.55 24.58 1.61
CA PHE A 59 -13.88 24.90 0.23
C PHE A 59 -13.93 26.42 -0.02
N LEU A 60 -14.59 27.18 0.85
CA LEU A 60 -14.63 28.64 0.77
C LEU A 60 -13.24 29.27 0.95
N VAL A 61 -12.43 28.77 1.89
CA VAL A 61 -11.06 29.23 2.10
C VAL A 61 -10.18 28.98 0.87
N VAL A 62 -10.33 27.84 0.20
CA VAL A 62 -9.60 27.52 -1.04
C VAL A 62 -10.02 28.47 -2.17
N LEU A 63 -11.32 28.71 -2.36
CA LEU A 63 -11.82 29.64 -3.37
C LEU A 63 -11.36 31.08 -3.11
N LEU A 64 -11.50 31.55 -1.87
CA LEU A 64 -11.07 32.87 -1.46
C LEU A 64 -9.54 33.02 -1.57
N GLY A 65 -8.78 31.99 -1.22
CA GLY A 65 -7.33 31.94 -1.40
C GLY A 65 -6.94 32.05 -2.87
N CYS A 66 -7.61 31.30 -3.76
CA CYS A 66 -7.37 31.39 -5.20
C CYS A 66 -7.70 32.80 -5.74
N TRP A 67 -8.80 33.39 -5.28
CA TRP A 67 -9.18 34.74 -5.63
C TRP A 67 -8.12 35.75 -5.17
N ILE A 68 -7.69 35.73 -3.90
CA ILE A 68 -6.64 36.61 -3.38
C ILE A 68 -5.34 36.45 -4.18
N VAL A 69 -4.89 35.22 -4.41
CA VAL A 69 -3.66 34.96 -5.18
C VAL A 69 -3.77 35.48 -6.61
N SER A 70 -4.94 35.35 -7.24
CA SER A 70 -5.18 35.92 -8.58
C SER A 70 -5.00 37.44 -8.58
N PHE A 71 -5.63 38.14 -7.63
CA PHE A 71 -5.56 39.60 -7.52
C PHE A 71 -4.17 40.09 -7.16
N VAL A 72 -3.55 39.50 -6.14
CA VAL A 72 -2.20 39.85 -5.68
C VAL A 72 -1.17 39.53 -6.76
N GLY A 73 -1.28 38.38 -7.42
CA GLY A 73 -0.40 37.99 -8.51
C GLY A 73 -0.44 38.99 -9.66
N ILE A 74 -1.63 39.45 -10.05
CA ILE A 74 -1.77 40.49 -11.08
C ILE A 74 -1.16 41.83 -10.60
N ALA A 75 -1.43 42.23 -9.36
CA ALA A 75 -0.93 43.48 -8.80
C ALA A 75 0.60 43.51 -8.64
N VAL A 76 1.22 42.39 -8.25
CA VAL A 76 2.66 42.29 -8.01
C VAL A 76 3.46 42.25 -9.31
N VAL A 77 3.00 41.50 -10.32
CA VAL A 77 3.74 41.38 -11.59
C VAL A 77 3.51 42.63 -12.48
N GLY A 78 2.39 43.33 -12.31
CA GLY A 78 2.12 44.61 -12.97
C GLY A 78 2.10 44.53 -14.51
N PRO A 79 2.49 45.60 -15.24
CA PRO A 79 2.49 45.62 -16.72
C PRO A 79 3.41 44.58 -17.37
N GLN A 80 4.35 44.00 -16.62
CA GLN A 80 5.28 42.99 -17.13
C GLN A 80 4.61 41.64 -17.38
N ILE A 81 3.38 41.41 -16.90
CA ILE A 81 2.57 40.20 -17.20
C ILE A 81 2.43 39.97 -18.72
N TYR A 82 2.37 41.04 -19.51
CA TYR A 82 2.22 40.93 -20.96
C TYR A 82 3.52 40.52 -21.69
N PHE A 83 4.68 40.68 -21.04
CA PHE A 83 5.99 40.54 -21.66
C PHE A 83 6.88 39.46 -21.02
N ALA A 84 6.65 39.10 -19.75
CA ALA A 84 7.42 38.13 -18.99
C ALA A 84 6.66 36.81 -18.79
N ALA A 85 7.40 35.70 -18.67
CA ALA A 85 6.84 34.37 -18.37
C ALA A 85 6.44 34.29 -16.88
N ALA A 86 5.25 34.79 -16.55
CA ALA A 86 4.73 34.82 -15.17
C ALA A 86 3.95 33.56 -14.77
N GLY A 87 3.66 32.67 -15.72
CA GLY A 87 2.85 31.46 -15.49
C GLY A 87 3.36 30.52 -14.39
N PRO A 88 4.66 30.17 -14.32
CA PRO A 88 5.19 29.25 -13.30
C PRO A 88 4.98 29.74 -11.86
N GLY A 89 5.18 31.03 -11.60
CA GLY A 89 4.98 31.61 -10.27
C GLY A 89 3.53 31.56 -9.83
N MET A 90 2.59 31.86 -10.73
CA MET A 90 1.16 31.75 -10.46
C MET A 90 0.72 30.30 -10.25
N LEU A 91 1.23 29.38 -11.07
CA LEU A 91 0.96 27.94 -10.90
C LEU A 91 1.46 27.43 -9.55
N ALA A 92 2.65 27.82 -9.12
CA ALA A 92 3.20 27.46 -7.81
C ALA A 92 2.33 27.99 -6.65
N ALA A 93 1.79 29.20 -6.77
CA ALA A 93 0.90 29.77 -5.77
C ALA A 93 -0.45 29.02 -5.69
N TYR A 94 -1.08 28.73 -6.83
CA TYR A 94 -2.32 27.93 -6.85
C TYR A 94 -2.09 26.50 -6.35
N TYR A 95 -0.97 25.88 -6.73
CA TYR A 95 -0.58 24.56 -6.23
C TYR A 95 -0.39 24.56 -4.71
N THR A 96 0.21 25.60 -4.15
CA THR A 96 0.39 25.76 -2.69
C THR A 96 -0.94 25.82 -1.96
N ILE A 97 -1.95 26.48 -2.53
CA ILE A 97 -3.31 26.50 -1.97
C ILE A 97 -3.97 25.12 -2.09
N LEU A 98 -3.81 24.44 -3.23
CA LEU A 98 -4.44 23.15 -3.52
C LEU A 98 -3.82 21.98 -2.74
N ILE A 99 -2.52 22.01 -2.45
CA ILE A 99 -1.85 20.86 -1.79
C ILE A 99 -2.30 20.69 -0.34
N VAL A 100 -2.65 21.79 0.34
CA VAL A 100 -3.14 21.80 1.73
C VAL A 100 -4.42 20.95 1.89
N PRO A 101 -5.54 21.21 1.21
CA PRO A 101 -6.73 20.38 1.32
C PRO A 101 -6.49 18.94 0.87
N LEU A 102 -5.70 18.72 -0.19
CA LEU A 102 -5.44 17.38 -0.71
C LEU A 102 -4.61 16.50 0.24
N THR A 103 -3.65 17.06 0.98
CA THR A 103 -2.74 16.26 1.83
C THR A 103 -3.09 16.29 3.31
N LEU A 104 -3.72 17.35 3.80
CA LEU A 104 -4.14 17.47 5.20
C LEU A 104 -5.61 17.12 5.39
N ILE A 105 -6.51 17.83 4.69
CA ILE A 105 -7.94 17.80 5.01
C ILE A 105 -8.56 16.48 4.58
N VAL A 106 -8.40 16.09 3.32
CA VAL A 106 -9.02 14.86 2.79
C VAL A 106 -8.55 13.62 3.57
N PRO A 107 -7.25 13.35 3.76
CA PRO A 107 -6.81 12.19 4.53
C PRO A 107 -7.28 12.23 5.98
N PHE A 108 -7.30 13.41 6.62
CA PHE A 108 -7.79 13.54 7.99
C PHE A 108 -9.28 13.25 8.11
N THR A 109 -10.11 13.66 7.15
CA THR A 109 -11.54 13.29 7.13
C THR A 109 -11.73 11.78 6.97
N ALA A 110 -10.90 11.13 6.15
CA ALA A 110 -10.91 9.68 5.98
C ALA A 110 -10.57 8.96 7.30
N PHE A 111 -9.52 9.40 8.00
CA PHE A 111 -9.18 8.91 9.35
C PHE A 111 -10.35 9.07 10.32
N ARG A 112 -10.95 10.27 10.40
CA ARG A 112 -12.07 10.55 11.32
C ARG A 112 -13.30 9.71 11.02
N SER A 113 -13.63 9.47 9.75
CA SER A 113 -14.77 8.66 9.34
C SER A 113 -14.66 7.21 9.86
N LEU A 114 -13.46 6.64 9.90
CA LEU A 114 -13.26 5.28 10.44
C LEU A 114 -13.06 5.27 11.96
N ALA A 115 -12.33 6.25 12.50
CA ALA A 115 -12.05 6.30 13.93
C ALA A 115 -13.31 6.64 14.77
N ALA A 116 -14.23 7.44 14.23
CA ALA A 116 -15.51 7.72 14.89
C ALA A 116 -16.38 6.46 15.01
N GLU A 117 -16.40 5.60 13.99
CA GLU A 117 -17.13 4.32 14.03
C GLU A 117 -16.56 3.34 15.07
N GLN A 118 -15.25 3.42 15.34
CA GLN A 118 -14.63 2.65 16.42
C GLN A 118 -14.98 3.21 17.79
N GLU A 119 -15.03 4.54 17.96
CA GLU A 119 -15.40 5.18 19.23
C GLU A 119 -16.87 4.89 19.62
N GLU A 120 -17.76 4.83 18.64
CA GLU A 120 -19.18 4.56 18.87
C GLU A 120 -19.51 3.06 19.13
N ASN A 121 -18.51 2.16 19.09
CA ASN A 121 -18.67 0.68 19.15
C ASN A 121 -19.64 0.09 18.09
N THR A 122 -20.08 0.88 17.13
CA THR A 122 -20.94 0.46 16.00
C THR A 122 -20.18 -0.44 15.02
N PHE A 123 -18.85 -0.46 15.11
CA PHE A 123 -17.97 -1.31 14.31
C PHE A 123 -18.30 -2.80 14.42
N ASP A 124 -18.62 -3.29 15.62
CA ASP A 124 -18.95 -4.71 15.81
C ASP A 124 -20.26 -5.07 15.08
N LEU A 125 -21.22 -4.15 15.03
CA LEU A 125 -22.48 -4.32 14.29
C LEU A 125 -22.24 -4.33 12.78
N LEU A 126 -21.39 -3.43 12.27
CA LEU A 126 -20.99 -3.35 10.85
C LEU A 126 -20.19 -4.59 10.42
N SER A 127 -19.34 -5.12 11.29
CA SER A 127 -18.52 -6.31 11.02
C SER A 127 -19.32 -7.61 10.87
N ILE A 128 -20.57 -7.61 11.36
CA ILE A 128 -21.52 -8.75 11.24
C ILE A 128 -22.41 -8.60 9.98
N THR A 129 -22.41 -7.43 9.32
CA THR A 129 -23.21 -7.22 8.09
C THR A 129 -22.68 -8.03 6.91
N ALA A 130 -23.51 -8.19 5.87
CA ALA A 130 -23.15 -8.92 4.65
C ALA A 130 -22.08 -8.23 3.78
N LEU A 131 -21.58 -7.05 4.17
CA LEU A 131 -20.60 -6.29 3.41
C LEU A 131 -19.18 -6.79 3.68
N GLY A 132 -18.42 -7.04 2.60
CA GLY A 132 -17.03 -7.50 2.73
C GLY A 132 -16.10 -6.41 3.28
N SER A 133 -15.11 -6.81 4.07
CA SER A 133 -14.11 -5.93 4.70
C SER A 133 -13.39 -5.01 3.70
N ARG A 134 -13.11 -5.52 2.48
CA ARG A 134 -12.53 -4.73 1.38
C ARG A 134 -13.51 -3.71 0.79
N GLN A 135 -14.79 -4.05 0.75
CA GLN A 135 -15.84 -3.14 0.26
C GLN A 135 -16.00 -1.95 1.22
N ILE A 136 -15.87 -2.17 2.53
CA ILE A 136 -15.93 -1.08 3.52
C ILE A 136 -14.78 -0.08 3.29
N VAL A 137 -13.54 -0.59 3.21
CA VAL A 137 -12.34 0.25 3.02
C VAL A 137 -12.37 0.99 1.67
N THR A 138 -12.69 0.30 0.58
CA THR A 138 -12.81 0.93 -0.75
C THR A 138 -13.94 1.95 -0.81
N GLY A 139 -15.06 1.72 -0.13
CA GLY A 139 -16.15 2.68 0.00
C GLY A 139 -15.70 3.99 0.65
N LYS A 140 -15.02 3.91 1.80
CA LYS A 140 -14.48 5.10 2.48
C LYS A 140 -13.38 5.80 1.67
N LEU A 141 -12.50 5.05 1.03
CA LEU A 141 -11.50 5.62 0.13
C LEU A 141 -12.16 6.34 -1.06
N SER A 142 -13.20 5.75 -1.66
CA SER A 142 -13.92 6.37 -2.77
C SER A 142 -14.65 7.64 -2.36
N SER A 143 -15.18 7.73 -1.14
CA SER A 143 -15.73 8.98 -0.59
C SER A 143 -14.66 10.07 -0.51
N SER A 144 -13.45 9.69 -0.11
CA SER A 144 -12.28 10.58 -0.09
C SER A 144 -11.92 11.07 -1.50
N LEU A 145 -11.93 10.18 -2.50
CA LEU A 145 -11.67 10.52 -3.90
C LEU A 145 -12.65 11.57 -4.43
N VAL A 146 -13.94 11.44 -4.12
CA VAL A 146 -14.95 12.43 -4.53
C VAL A 146 -14.63 13.80 -3.94
N GLN A 147 -14.22 13.89 -2.67
CA GLN A 147 -13.80 15.16 -2.07
C GLN A 147 -12.59 15.76 -2.80
N MET A 148 -11.59 14.94 -3.17
CA MET A 148 -10.43 15.40 -3.95
C MET A 148 -10.86 16.00 -5.29
N VAL A 149 -11.77 15.34 -6.00
CA VAL A 149 -12.30 15.83 -7.29
C VAL A 149 -13.00 17.17 -7.12
N VAL A 150 -13.74 17.40 -6.02
CA VAL A 150 -14.39 18.69 -5.77
C VAL A 150 -13.36 19.80 -5.54
N TYR A 151 -12.32 19.57 -4.73
CA TYR A 151 -11.24 20.55 -4.54
C TYR A 151 -10.47 20.82 -5.84
N LEU A 152 -10.18 19.78 -6.63
CA LEU A 152 -9.53 19.92 -7.92
C LEU A 152 -10.40 20.74 -8.89
N SER A 153 -11.71 20.51 -8.90
CA SER A 153 -12.68 21.24 -9.74
C SER A 153 -12.74 22.73 -9.36
N ALA A 154 -12.63 23.06 -8.08
CA ALA A 154 -12.61 24.45 -7.62
C ALA A 154 -11.36 25.23 -8.08
N VAL A 155 -10.20 24.57 -8.12
CA VAL A 155 -8.92 25.21 -8.49
C VAL A 155 -8.63 25.09 -9.99
N SER A 156 -9.28 24.16 -10.70
CA SER A 156 -9.07 23.90 -12.13
C SER A 156 -9.20 25.15 -13.03
N PRO A 157 -10.20 26.03 -12.88
CA PRO A 157 -10.27 27.26 -13.68
C PRO A 157 -9.07 28.19 -13.47
N CYS A 158 -8.57 28.29 -12.25
CA CYS A 158 -7.40 29.10 -11.90
C CYS A 158 -6.12 28.52 -12.51
N ILE A 159 -5.98 27.19 -12.51
CA ILE A 159 -4.87 26.50 -13.17
C ILE A 159 -4.94 26.71 -14.69
N ALA A 160 -6.13 26.62 -15.29
CA ALA A 160 -6.30 26.87 -16.72
C ALA A 160 -5.88 28.28 -17.12
N PHE A 161 -6.12 29.28 -16.27
CA PHE A 161 -5.68 30.66 -16.49
C PHE A 161 -4.15 30.79 -16.59
N THR A 162 -3.38 29.94 -15.91
CA THR A 162 -1.90 29.98 -15.97
C THR A 162 -1.34 29.68 -17.35
N PHE A 163 -2.08 28.97 -18.22
CA PHE A 163 -1.68 28.73 -19.60
C PHE A 163 -1.62 30.01 -20.44
N LEU A 164 -2.43 31.02 -20.09
CA LEU A 164 -2.44 32.31 -20.79
C LEU A 164 -1.21 33.16 -20.47
N LEU A 165 -0.57 32.93 -19.32
CA LEU A 165 0.54 33.73 -18.79
C LEU A 165 1.92 33.34 -19.34
N ARG A 166 1.96 32.39 -20.28
CA ARG A 166 3.18 31.82 -20.89
C ARG A 166 4.13 31.16 -19.88
N GLY A 167 5.01 30.29 -20.36
CA GLY A 167 6.03 29.62 -19.54
C GLY A 167 5.53 28.40 -18.75
N VAL A 168 4.28 27.95 -18.98
CA VAL A 168 3.74 26.71 -18.39
C VAL A 168 3.35 25.75 -19.49
N ASP A 169 3.89 24.53 -19.44
CA ASP A 169 3.55 23.46 -20.35
C ASP A 169 2.40 22.61 -19.82
N ALA A 170 1.51 22.16 -20.72
CA ALA A 170 0.39 21.27 -20.37
C ALA A 170 0.85 19.96 -19.73
N VAL A 171 2.01 19.44 -20.16
CA VAL A 171 2.61 18.22 -19.61
C VAL A 171 3.00 18.41 -18.14
N THR A 172 3.64 19.53 -17.80
CA THR A 172 4.05 19.84 -16.42
C THR A 172 2.83 19.95 -15.50
N VAL A 173 1.77 20.63 -15.95
CA VAL A 173 0.51 20.72 -15.19
C VAL A 173 -0.12 19.34 -15.00
N ALA A 174 -0.18 18.52 -16.05
CA ALA A 174 -0.76 17.19 -15.97
C ALA A 174 0.02 16.29 -15.00
N VAL A 175 1.35 16.25 -15.09
CA VAL A 175 2.20 15.47 -14.17
C VAL A 175 2.05 15.97 -12.74
N LEU A 176 2.05 17.29 -12.52
CA LEU A 176 1.84 17.90 -11.19
C LEU A 176 0.50 17.47 -10.58
N MET A 177 -0.59 17.50 -11.36
CA MET A 177 -1.92 17.09 -10.89
C MET A 177 -1.99 15.59 -10.61
N ILE A 178 -1.41 14.76 -11.48
CA ILE A 178 -1.37 13.30 -11.28
C ILE A 178 -0.61 12.96 -9.98
N VAL A 179 0.57 13.54 -9.78
CA VAL A 179 1.39 13.32 -8.59
C VAL A 179 0.66 13.80 -7.31
N ALA A 180 0.00 14.96 -7.36
CA ALA A 180 -0.78 15.47 -6.23
C ALA A 180 -1.95 14.55 -5.86
N VAL A 181 -2.69 14.05 -6.86
CA VAL A 181 -3.80 13.12 -6.65
C VAL A 181 -3.29 11.79 -6.11
N LEU A 182 -2.26 11.19 -6.72
CA LEU A 182 -1.68 9.93 -6.24
C LEU A 182 -1.17 10.04 -4.80
N ALA A 183 -0.51 11.15 -4.45
CA ALA A 183 -0.08 11.39 -3.08
C ALA A 183 -1.27 11.50 -2.11
N SER A 184 -2.31 12.25 -2.46
CA SER A 184 -3.53 12.39 -1.65
C SER A 184 -4.23 11.05 -1.43
N VAL A 185 -4.31 10.21 -2.46
CA VAL A 185 -4.88 8.86 -2.38
C VAL A 185 -4.05 7.96 -1.47
N GLY A 186 -2.72 7.98 -1.61
CA GLY A 186 -1.81 7.22 -0.76
C GLY A 186 -1.91 7.63 0.70
N LEU A 187 -1.89 8.94 0.98
CA LEU A 187 -2.05 9.49 2.33
C LEU A 187 -3.42 9.16 2.92
N SER A 188 -4.50 9.20 2.14
CA SER A 188 -5.84 8.83 2.60
C SER A 188 -5.92 7.35 2.98
N MET A 189 -5.26 6.47 2.22
CA MET A 189 -5.17 5.05 2.55
C MET A 189 -4.36 4.79 3.84
N ILE A 190 -3.25 5.52 4.03
CA ILE A 190 -2.50 5.48 5.30
C ILE A 190 -3.36 5.98 6.46
N ALA A 191 -4.07 7.10 6.28
CA ALA A 191 -4.94 7.68 7.29
C ALA A 191 -6.10 6.74 7.66
N LEU A 192 -6.70 6.05 6.69
CA LEU A 192 -7.69 4.98 6.92
C LEU A 192 -7.07 3.82 7.70
N MET A 193 -5.88 3.35 7.32
CA MET A 193 -5.19 2.28 8.05
C MET A 193 -4.93 2.65 9.52
N VAL A 194 -4.46 3.87 9.77
CA VAL A 194 -4.24 4.41 11.12
C VAL A 194 -5.57 4.51 11.89
N GLY A 195 -6.65 4.92 11.23
CA GLY A 195 -8.00 4.94 11.80
C GLY A 195 -8.49 3.54 12.18
N ALA A 196 -8.14 2.52 11.40
CA ALA A 196 -8.48 1.12 11.69
C ALA A 196 -7.75 0.56 12.93
N ILE A 197 -6.61 1.13 13.31
CA ILE A 197 -5.81 0.71 14.46
C ILE A 197 -6.27 1.40 15.75
N ALA A 198 -6.87 2.59 15.66
CA ALA A 198 -7.19 3.46 16.78
C ALA A 198 -8.43 3.02 17.60
N ARG A 199 -8.33 1.89 18.30
CA ARG A 199 -9.46 1.27 19.03
C ARG A 199 -9.83 1.93 20.36
N VAL A 200 -8.87 2.55 21.05
CA VAL A 200 -9.07 3.07 22.42
C VAL A 200 -9.10 4.59 22.39
N ARG A 201 -10.12 5.19 23.02
CA ARG A 201 -10.37 6.64 23.03
C ARG A 201 -9.13 7.49 23.37
N ASN A 202 -8.40 7.15 24.43
CA ASN A 202 -7.20 7.91 24.83
C ASN A 202 -6.05 7.77 23.82
N SER A 203 -5.90 6.58 23.21
CA SER A 203 -4.90 6.36 22.16
C SER A 203 -5.26 7.09 20.87
N GLN A 204 -6.56 7.25 20.58
CA GLN A 204 -7.06 7.92 19.38
C GLN A 204 -6.68 9.40 19.35
N VAL A 205 -6.72 10.10 20.48
CA VAL A 205 -6.26 11.51 20.55
C VAL A 205 -4.78 11.61 20.20
N ILE A 206 -3.93 10.79 20.81
CA ILE A 206 -2.48 10.78 20.54
C ILE A 206 -2.21 10.41 19.08
N ILE A 207 -2.88 9.38 18.56
CA ILE A 207 -2.76 8.94 17.17
C ILE A 207 -3.22 10.05 16.21
N SER A 208 -4.30 10.77 16.53
CA SER A 208 -4.81 11.86 15.70
C SER A 208 -3.83 13.03 15.63
N VAL A 209 -3.19 13.40 16.74
CA VAL A 209 -2.17 14.46 16.78
C VAL A 209 -0.93 14.01 16.01
N ALA A 210 -0.46 12.78 16.22
CA ALA A 210 0.66 12.22 15.49
C ALA A 210 0.38 12.15 13.97
N LEU A 211 -0.84 11.78 13.58
CA LEU A 211 -1.26 11.75 12.19
C LEU A 211 -1.29 13.15 11.58
N VAL A 212 -1.81 14.16 12.27
CA VAL A 212 -1.80 15.55 11.78
C VAL A 212 -0.37 16.04 11.56
N LEU A 213 0.56 15.76 12.49
CA LEU A 213 1.97 16.10 12.32
C LEU A 213 2.60 15.36 11.13
N ALA A 214 2.30 14.07 10.97
CA ALA A 214 2.79 13.28 9.83
C ALA A 214 2.24 13.78 8.49
N LEU A 215 0.95 14.12 8.42
CA LEU A 215 0.31 14.70 7.23
C LEU A 215 0.85 16.11 6.94
N ALA A 216 1.18 16.90 7.95
CA ALA A 216 1.83 18.21 7.77
C ALA A 216 3.25 18.07 7.19
N GLY A 217 4.02 17.11 7.69
CA GLY A 217 5.31 16.75 7.10
C GLY A 217 5.18 16.28 5.65
N ALA A 218 4.18 15.44 5.36
CA ALA A 218 3.89 15.00 4.00
C ALA A 218 3.44 16.14 3.09
N CYS A 219 2.64 17.10 3.60
CA CYS A 219 2.25 18.30 2.89
C CYS A 219 3.48 19.14 2.49
N TYR A 220 4.43 19.34 3.41
CA TYR A 220 5.67 20.04 3.12
C TYR A 220 6.53 19.30 2.08
N GLY A 221 6.66 17.98 2.21
CA GLY A 221 7.37 17.16 1.22
C GLY A 221 6.75 17.23 -0.18
N MET A 222 5.42 17.12 -0.27
CA MET A 222 4.71 17.22 -1.55
C MET A 222 4.74 18.63 -2.13
N TRP A 223 4.77 19.65 -1.28
CA TRP A 223 5.00 21.02 -1.72
C TRP A 223 6.38 21.14 -2.37
N TYR A 224 7.44 20.65 -1.72
CA TYR A 224 8.80 20.65 -2.26
C TYR A 224 8.91 19.92 -3.60
N VAL A 225 8.35 18.71 -3.71
CA VAL A 225 8.32 17.93 -4.96
C VAL A 225 7.56 18.68 -6.05
N GLY A 226 6.41 19.29 -5.74
CA GLY A 226 5.63 20.04 -6.71
C GLY A 226 6.33 21.29 -7.22
N ILE A 227 7.01 22.03 -6.34
CA ILE A 227 7.85 23.16 -6.75
C ILE A 227 9.03 22.68 -7.62
N GLY A 228 9.63 21.54 -7.29
CA GLY A 228 10.65 20.90 -8.12
C GLY A 228 10.14 20.55 -9.53
N ILE A 229 8.94 19.97 -9.64
CA ILE A 229 8.29 19.67 -10.93
C ILE A 229 8.07 20.94 -11.76
N ILE A 230 7.65 22.04 -11.12
CA ILE A 230 7.42 23.32 -11.80
C ILE A 230 8.75 23.95 -12.25
N SER A 231 9.81 23.84 -11.45
CA SER A 231 11.11 24.45 -11.77
C SER A 231 11.92 23.67 -12.82
N SER A 232 11.83 22.35 -12.84
CA SER A 232 12.49 21.50 -13.85
C SER A 232 11.87 21.65 -15.25
N GLY A 233 10.61 22.04 -15.34
CA GLY A 233 9.91 22.23 -16.62
C GLY A 233 9.66 20.93 -17.39
N SER A 234 9.24 21.02 -18.66
CA SER A 234 8.82 19.83 -19.44
C SER A 234 9.96 19.03 -20.06
N ALA A 235 11.18 19.57 -20.10
CA ALA A 235 12.33 18.92 -20.72
C ALA A 235 12.64 17.58 -20.03
N THR A 236 12.65 17.56 -18.70
CA THR A 236 12.93 16.36 -17.90
C THR A 236 11.90 15.25 -18.12
N PHE A 237 10.64 15.57 -18.42
CA PHE A 237 9.60 14.55 -18.67
C PHE A 237 9.74 13.84 -20.01
N ARG A 238 10.55 14.38 -20.93
CA ARG A 238 10.80 13.76 -22.24
C ARG A 238 11.98 12.80 -22.22
N ASP A 239 12.78 12.83 -21.16
CA ASP A 239 13.94 11.96 -21.03
C ASP A 239 13.50 10.50 -20.78
N PRO A 240 13.97 9.53 -21.60
CA PRO A 240 13.59 8.12 -21.44
C PRO A 240 13.97 7.55 -20.07
N GLU A 241 15.09 7.99 -19.51
CA GLU A 241 15.55 7.60 -18.16
C GLU A 241 14.57 8.06 -17.09
N PHE A 242 14.10 9.31 -17.17
CA PHE A 242 13.09 9.83 -16.25
C PHE A 242 11.81 9.01 -16.31
N LEU A 243 11.34 8.66 -17.52
CA LEU A 243 10.13 7.87 -17.70
C LEU A 243 10.30 6.46 -17.10
N ALA A 244 11.45 5.82 -17.31
CA ALA A 244 11.74 4.51 -16.72
C ALA A 244 11.71 4.57 -15.19
N VAL A 245 12.36 5.58 -14.59
CA VAL A 245 12.34 5.80 -13.14
C VAL A 245 10.93 6.08 -12.63
N ALA A 246 10.16 6.91 -13.32
CA ALA A 246 8.78 7.23 -12.96
C ALA A 246 7.87 5.99 -12.99
N VAL A 247 8.00 5.13 -14.01
CA VAL A 247 7.25 3.85 -14.09
C VAL A 247 7.63 2.91 -12.96
N MET A 248 8.92 2.80 -12.63
CA MET A 248 9.38 1.98 -11.50
C MET A 248 8.87 2.52 -10.17
N MET A 249 8.92 3.83 -9.95
CA MET A 249 8.36 4.48 -8.75
C MET A 249 6.84 4.30 -8.66
N PHE A 250 6.13 4.39 -9.78
CA PHE A 250 4.68 4.17 -9.82
C PHE A 250 4.33 2.71 -9.51
N ALA A 251 5.04 1.73 -10.07
CA ALA A 251 4.86 0.33 -9.73
C ALA A 251 5.09 0.06 -8.24
N PHE A 252 6.12 0.69 -7.66
CA PHE A 252 6.41 0.58 -6.23
C PHE A 252 5.29 1.20 -5.39
N TYR A 253 4.83 2.40 -5.76
CA TYR A 253 3.68 3.06 -5.15
C TYR A 253 2.43 2.17 -5.15
N VAL A 254 2.09 1.54 -6.28
CA VAL A 254 0.93 0.64 -6.39
C VAL A 254 1.09 -0.58 -5.48
N ALA A 255 2.28 -1.17 -5.42
CA ALA A 255 2.55 -2.30 -4.54
C ALA A 255 2.42 -1.92 -3.05
N THR A 256 3.00 -0.79 -2.63
CA THR A 256 2.87 -0.29 -1.25
C THR A 256 1.42 0.06 -0.91
N PHE A 257 0.71 0.72 -1.83
CA PHE A 257 -0.71 1.01 -1.69
C PHE A 257 -1.54 -0.26 -1.50
N GLY A 258 -1.26 -1.30 -2.29
CA GLY A 258 -1.91 -2.61 -2.17
C GLY A 258 -1.68 -3.28 -0.81
N ILE A 259 -0.45 -3.20 -0.27
CA ILE A 259 -0.13 -3.68 1.08
C ILE A 259 -0.94 -2.93 2.13
N ILE A 260 -0.93 -1.58 2.10
CA ILE A 260 -1.65 -0.77 3.09
C ILE A 260 -3.16 -1.02 2.99
N HIS A 261 -3.72 -1.12 1.78
CA HIS A 261 -5.11 -1.46 1.55
C HIS A 261 -5.47 -2.84 2.10
N ALA A 262 -4.66 -3.86 1.80
CA ALA A 262 -4.86 -5.21 2.34
C ALA A 262 -4.75 -5.25 3.86
N ALA A 263 -3.81 -4.49 4.43
CA ALA A 263 -3.62 -4.41 5.87
C ALA A 263 -4.77 -3.67 6.57
N ALA A 264 -5.30 -2.60 5.99
CA ALA A 264 -6.49 -1.91 6.50
C ALA A 264 -7.72 -2.82 6.44
N ALA A 265 -7.91 -3.53 5.32
CA ALA A 265 -8.97 -4.52 5.19
C ALA A 265 -8.82 -5.65 6.21
N ALA A 266 -7.59 -6.11 6.51
CA ALA A 266 -7.32 -7.15 7.50
C ALA A 266 -7.62 -6.71 8.94
N GLN A 267 -7.46 -5.42 9.25
CA GLN A 267 -7.82 -4.87 10.56
C GLN A 267 -9.33 -4.71 10.74
N VAL A 268 -10.04 -4.41 9.66
CA VAL A 268 -11.50 -4.31 9.63
C VAL A 268 -12.16 -5.69 9.55
N ALA A 269 -11.44 -6.70 9.04
CA ALA A 269 -11.96 -8.03 8.83
C ALA A 269 -12.33 -8.75 10.12
N PHE A 270 -13.43 -9.52 10.05
CA PHE A 270 -13.86 -10.38 11.15
C PHE A 270 -12.78 -11.41 11.52
N VAL A 271 -12.70 -11.81 12.79
CA VAL A 271 -11.62 -12.69 13.32
C VAL A 271 -11.54 -14.03 12.59
N SER A 272 -12.64 -14.53 12.03
CA SER A 272 -12.67 -15.80 11.29
C SER A 272 -12.33 -15.68 9.80
N GLU A 273 -12.17 -14.47 9.26
CA GLU A 273 -11.83 -14.22 7.85
C GLU A 273 -10.31 -14.37 7.58
N ASN A 274 -9.95 -14.68 6.34
CA ASN A 274 -8.56 -14.80 5.95
C ASN A 274 -7.88 -13.43 5.81
N ARG A 275 -7.06 -13.07 6.80
CA ARG A 275 -6.35 -11.78 6.85
C ARG A 275 -4.99 -11.79 6.13
N SER A 276 -4.32 -12.93 6.03
CA SER A 276 -2.90 -13.00 5.66
C SER A 276 -2.66 -13.28 4.18
N THR A 277 -3.48 -14.07 3.52
CA THR A 277 -3.32 -14.38 2.08
C THR A 277 -3.30 -13.14 1.17
N PRO A 278 -4.25 -12.18 1.26
CA PRO A 278 -4.18 -10.98 0.43
C PRO A 278 -2.93 -10.14 0.73
N LEU A 279 -2.50 -10.08 1.99
CA LEU A 279 -1.29 -9.36 2.39
C LEU A 279 -0.04 -9.99 1.77
N ARG A 280 0.06 -11.32 1.78
CA ARG A 280 1.18 -12.08 1.20
C ARG A 280 1.31 -11.90 -0.30
N TRP A 281 0.20 -11.84 -1.04
CA TRP A 281 0.23 -11.52 -2.48
C TRP A 281 0.80 -10.13 -2.76
N TRP A 282 0.42 -9.13 -1.98
CA TRP A 282 0.96 -7.78 -2.15
C TRP A 282 2.42 -7.68 -1.70
N MET A 283 2.86 -8.47 -0.71
CA MET A 283 4.28 -8.60 -0.36
C MET A 283 5.10 -9.18 -1.53
N LEU A 284 4.58 -10.20 -2.25
CA LEU A 284 5.23 -10.73 -3.46
C LEU A 284 5.29 -9.68 -4.56
N ALA A 285 4.20 -8.96 -4.81
CA ALA A 285 4.16 -7.88 -5.80
C ALA A 285 5.19 -6.78 -5.47
N HIS A 286 5.36 -6.46 -4.19
CA HIS A 286 6.34 -5.48 -3.72
C HIS A 286 7.78 -5.96 -3.94
N GLN A 287 8.08 -7.24 -3.65
CA GLN A 287 9.38 -7.84 -4.01
C GLN A 287 9.60 -7.83 -5.52
N ALA A 288 8.61 -8.24 -6.31
CA ALA A 288 8.71 -8.30 -7.76
C ALA A 288 9.00 -6.91 -8.34
N CYS A 289 8.39 -5.85 -7.79
CA CYS A 289 8.69 -4.48 -8.16
C CYS A 289 10.13 -4.07 -7.81
N LEU A 290 10.64 -4.48 -6.65
CA LEU A 290 12.03 -4.19 -6.26
C LEU A 290 13.03 -4.91 -7.17
N VAL A 291 12.80 -6.18 -7.46
CA VAL A 291 13.62 -6.97 -8.39
C VAL A 291 13.56 -6.38 -9.80
N GLY A 292 12.37 -6.00 -10.27
CA GLY A 292 12.17 -5.31 -11.54
C GLY A 292 12.88 -3.96 -11.59
N ALA A 293 12.89 -3.19 -10.50
CA ALA A 293 13.58 -1.90 -10.42
C ALA A 293 15.10 -2.06 -10.49
N LEU A 294 15.65 -3.05 -9.79
CA LEU A 294 17.09 -3.36 -9.86
C LEU A 294 17.49 -3.85 -11.25
N ALA A 295 16.66 -4.68 -11.89
CA ALA A 295 16.88 -5.14 -13.26
C ALA A 295 16.80 -3.98 -14.27
N GLY A 296 15.80 -3.09 -14.14
CA GLY A 296 15.63 -1.92 -15.00
C GLY A 296 16.81 -0.95 -14.90
N LEU A 297 17.25 -0.66 -13.68
CA LEU A 297 18.45 0.13 -13.43
C LEU A 297 19.69 -0.51 -14.07
N ALA A 298 19.81 -1.84 -14.00
CA ALA A 298 20.94 -2.55 -14.60
C ALA A 298 21.00 -2.38 -16.12
N VAL A 299 19.85 -2.47 -16.78
CA VAL A 299 19.72 -2.30 -18.23
C VAL A 299 20.03 -0.86 -18.63
N ALA A 300 19.50 0.13 -17.90
CA ALA A 300 19.73 1.55 -18.18
C ALA A 300 21.23 1.91 -18.09
N LEU A 301 21.90 1.53 -17.00
CA LEU A 301 23.33 1.80 -16.84
C LEU A 301 24.18 1.10 -17.92
N ARG A 302 23.72 -0.05 -18.43
CA ARG A 302 24.40 -0.75 -19.52
C ARG A 302 24.19 -0.08 -20.88
N SER A 303 23.00 0.44 -21.16
CA SER A 303 22.74 1.14 -22.43
C SER A 303 23.58 2.40 -22.57
N ASP A 304 23.81 3.10 -21.47
CA ASP A 304 24.51 4.39 -21.48
C ASP A 304 26.04 4.24 -21.49
N GLY A 305 26.55 3.00 -21.48
CA GLY A 305 27.98 2.72 -21.36
C GLY A 305 28.60 3.15 -20.02
N SER A 306 27.78 3.60 -19.07
CA SER A 306 28.16 4.04 -17.73
C SER A 306 28.21 2.89 -16.71
N ALA A 307 27.90 1.66 -17.15
CA ALA A 307 27.93 0.47 -16.33
C ALA A 307 29.32 0.29 -15.68
N ALA A 308 29.34 0.38 -14.35
CA ALA A 308 30.52 0.05 -13.58
C ALA A 308 30.93 -1.41 -13.88
N PRO A 309 32.24 -1.73 -13.89
CA PRO A 309 32.75 -3.06 -14.26
C PRO A 309 32.33 -4.23 -13.33
N HIS A 310 31.46 -4.01 -12.34
CA HIS A 310 30.93 -5.01 -11.39
C HIS A 310 29.48 -4.71 -11.00
N LEU A 311 28.67 -4.31 -11.99
CA LEU A 311 27.27 -3.96 -11.80
C LEU A 311 26.47 -5.15 -11.22
N GLY A 312 26.75 -6.37 -11.69
CA GLY A 312 26.07 -7.58 -11.23
C GLY A 312 26.30 -7.82 -9.74
N ASN A 313 27.55 -7.72 -9.28
CA ASN A 313 27.91 -7.84 -7.87
C ASN A 313 27.21 -6.77 -7.00
N ALA A 314 27.16 -5.51 -7.46
CA ALA A 314 26.49 -4.43 -6.73
C ALA A 314 24.97 -4.66 -6.60
N ILE A 315 24.33 -5.15 -7.67
CA ILE A 315 22.90 -5.49 -7.66
C ILE A 315 22.62 -6.65 -6.71
N ALA A 316 23.46 -7.68 -6.72
CA ALA A 316 23.30 -8.83 -5.83
C ALA A 316 23.41 -8.43 -4.35
N ILE A 317 24.41 -7.62 -3.98
CA ILE A 317 24.59 -7.13 -2.62
C ILE A 317 23.42 -6.24 -2.20
N THR A 318 23.06 -5.26 -3.03
CA THR A 318 21.96 -4.32 -2.74
C THR A 318 20.61 -5.04 -2.62
N GLY A 319 20.32 -5.94 -3.56
CA GLY A 319 19.09 -6.74 -3.56
C GLY A 319 18.99 -7.66 -2.35
N CYS A 320 20.07 -8.36 -1.99
CA CYS A 320 20.08 -9.21 -0.79
C CYS A 320 19.99 -8.39 0.50
N ALA A 321 20.61 -7.20 0.56
CA ALA A 321 20.57 -6.34 1.76
C ALA A 321 19.15 -5.82 2.02
N VAL A 322 18.53 -5.24 0.99
CA VAL A 322 17.16 -4.71 1.09
C VAL A 322 16.16 -5.84 1.26
N GLY A 323 16.35 -6.95 0.53
CA GLY A 323 15.52 -8.15 0.64
C GLY A 323 15.55 -8.77 2.04
N ALA A 324 16.74 -8.91 2.64
CA ALA A 324 16.90 -9.46 3.98
C ALA A 324 16.21 -8.58 5.03
N GLY A 325 16.39 -7.25 4.97
CA GLY A 325 15.70 -6.33 5.87
C GLY A 325 14.18 -6.37 5.72
N TYR A 326 13.69 -6.36 4.48
CA TYR A 326 12.26 -6.42 4.18
C TYR A 326 11.61 -7.72 4.66
N TRP A 327 12.18 -8.87 4.30
CA TRP A 327 11.64 -10.18 4.68
C TRP A 327 11.85 -10.51 6.14
N TYR A 328 12.86 -9.93 6.80
CA TYR A 328 12.97 -10.02 8.24
C TYR A 328 11.82 -9.29 8.94
N LEU A 329 11.53 -8.04 8.53
CA LEU A 329 10.42 -7.25 9.09
C LEU A 329 9.06 -7.93 8.83
N MET A 330 8.79 -8.32 7.59
CA MET A 330 7.54 -8.98 7.22
C MET A 330 7.45 -10.37 7.86
N GLY A 331 8.54 -11.14 7.85
CA GLY A 331 8.61 -12.45 8.48
C GLY A 331 8.34 -12.39 9.98
N ALA A 332 8.89 -11.40 10.69
CA ALA A 332 8.64 -11.21 12.13
C ALA A 332 7.18 -10.89 12.47
N LEU A 333 6.45 -10.24 11.55
CA LEU A 333 5.00 -10.04 11.68
C LEU A 333 4.23 -11.34 11.44
N MET A 334 4.63 -12.10 10.41
CA MET A 334 3.94 -13.33 9.99
C MET A 334 4.14 -14.49 10.97
N THR A 335 5.30 -14.62 11.60
CA THR A 335 5.55 -15.60 12.68
C THR A 335 4.70 -15.32 13.91
N GLY A 336 4.18 -14.10 14.05
CA GLY A 336 3.23 -13.71 15.08
C GLY A 336 1.79 -14.17 14.82
N GLU A 337 1.48 -14.75 13.65
CA GLU A 337 0.14 -15.23 13.34
C GLU A 337 -0.30 -16.40 14.25
N TRP A 338 -1.61 -16.52 14.42
CA TRP A 338 -2.21 -17.61 15.19
C TRP A 338 -2.11 -18.93 14.42
N PRO A 339 -1.69 -20.03 15.06
CA PRO A 339 -1.47 -21.32 14.37
C PRO A 339 -2.77 -22.06 14.03
N HIS A 340 -3.91 -21.68 14.62
CA HIS A 340 -5.19 -22.35 14.39
C HIS A 340 -6.01 -21.62 13.31
N LEU A 341 -6.26 -22.30 12.19
CA LEU A 341 -7.12 -21.80 11.12
C LEU A 341 -8.61 -21.97 11.47
N SER A 342 -9.43 -20.96 11.20
CA SER A 342 -10.88 -21.06 11.32
C SER A 342 -11.45 -22.08 10.31
N ARG A 343 -12.59 -22.71 10.63
CA ARG A 343 -13.26 -23.63 9.68
C ARG A 343 -13.60 -22.96 8.35
N ARG A 344 -13.87 -21.65 8.35
CA ARG A 344 -14.13 -20.87 7.14
C ARG A 344 -12.89 -20.78 6.25
N VAL A 345 -11.73 -20.49 6.82
CA VAL A 345 -10.46 -20.43 6.07
C VAL A 345 -10.01 -21.80 5.60
N GLN A 346 -10.23 -22.85 6.42
CA GLN A 346 -9.92 -24.22 6.01
C GLN A 346 -10.73 -24.67 4.77
N ARG A 347 -11.93 -24.10 4.55
CA ARG A 347 -12.74 -24.39 3.35
C ARG A 347 -12.20 -23.73 2.08
N SER A 348 -11.39 -22.68 2.18
CA SER A 348 -10.77 -22.01 1.03
C SER A 348 -9.39 -22.56 0.65
N LEU A 349 -8.91 -23.60 1.33
CA LEU A 349 -7.61 -24.20 1.06
C LEU A 349 -7.55 -24.83 -0.36
N PRO A 350 -6.38 -24.77 -1.03
CA PRO A 350 -6.21 -25.33 -2.37
C PRO A 350 -6.40 -26.85 -2.37
N VAL A 351 -7.06 -27.36 -3.42
CA VAL A 351 -7.41 -28.80 -3.57
C VAL A 351 -6.34 -29.58 -4.35
N SER A 352 -5.58 -28.91 -5.22
CA SER A 352 -4.63 -29.56 -6.13
C SER A 352 -3.40 -30.10 -5.41
N ALA A 353 -3.00 -31.35 -5.65
CA ALA A 353 -1.81 -31.96 -5.05
C ALA A 353 -0.49 -31.19 -5.35
N VAL A 354 -0.34 -30.66 -6.56
CA VAL A 354 0.87 -29.92 -7.00
C VAL A 354 0.87 -28.47 -6.56
N GLY A 355 -0.29 -27.80 -6.60
CA GLY A 355 -0.42 -26.41 -6.14
C GLY A 355 -0.44 -26.28 -4.62
N ARG A 356 -0.72 -27.37 -3.89
CA ARG A 356 -0.82 -27.36 -2.43
C ARG A 356 0.43 -26.83 -1.73
N PRO A 357 1.66 -27.34 -1.93
CA PRO A 357 2.83 -26.83 -1.24
C PRO A 357 3.06 -25.33 -1.49
N PHE A 358 2.90 -24.86 -2.73
CA PHE A 358 3.13 -23.46 -3.09
C PHE A 358 2.04 -22.51 -2.56
N PHE A 359 0.77 -22.82 -2.81
CA PHE A 359 -0.34 -21.98 -2.34
C PHE A 359 -0.60 -22.13 -0.83
N SER A 360 -0.12 -23.22 -0.19
CA SER A 360 -0.17 -23.35 1.26
C SER A 360 0.74 -22.36 1.99
N LEU A 361 1.83 -21.91 1.35
CA LEU A 361 2.69 -20.85 1.88
C LEU A 361 2.01 -19.48 1.91
N LEU A 362 0.87 -19.32 1.24
CA LEU A 362 0.08 -18.09 1.28
C LEU A 362 -1.01 -18.13 2.35
N ASN A 363 -1.23 -19.26 3.01
CA ASN A 363 -2.26 -19.41 4.02
C ASN A 363 -1.77 -18.98 5.41
N PRO A 364 -2.67 -18.55 6.31
CA PRO A 364 -2.26 -18.10 7.63
C PRO A 364 -1.53 -19.17 8.42
N GLY A 365 -0.53 -18.76 9.20
CA GLY A 365 0.22 -19.64 10.08
C GLY A 365 1.63 -19.14 10.33
N PRO A 366 2.15 -19.30 11.57
CA PRO A 366 3.49 -18.85 11.93
C PRO A 366 4.59 -19.66 11.21
N GLY A 367 4.42 -20.98 11.06
CA GLY A 367 5.35 -21.83 10.32
C GLY A 367 5.29 -21.60 8.82
N SER A 368 4.08 -21.47 8.27
CA SER A 368 3.89 -21.07 6.87
C SER A 368 4.52 -19.71 6.56
N GLY A 369 4.37 -18.74 7.46
CA GLY A 369 4.93 -17.40 7.29
C GLY A 369 6.45 -17.36 7.37
N TYR A 370 7.04 -18.13 8.28
CA TYR A 370 8.49 -18.34 8.33
C TYR A 370 9.03 -18.90 7.01
N LEU A 371 8.46 -20.02 6.53
CA LEU A 371 8.93 -20.65 5.30
C LEU A 371 8.71 -19.76 4.08
N PHE A 372 7.61 -18.98 4.06
CA PHE A 372 7.35 -18.00 3.02
C PHE A 372 8.42 -16.89 2.96
N ALA A 373 8.85 -16.35 4.11
CA ALA A 373 9.93 -15.36 4.14
C ALA A 373 11.26 -15.95 3.66
N VAL A 374 11.58 -17.18 4.08
CA VAL A 374 12.80 -17.90 3.66
C VAL A 374 12.80 -18.19 2.16
N ALA A 375 11.68 -18.66 1.60
CA ALA A 375 11.53 -18.97 0.18
C ALA A 375 11.64 -17.71 -0.70
N ASN A 376 11.14 -16.58 -0.22
CA ASN A 376 11.23 -15.33 -0.96
C ASN A 376 12.63 -14.72 -0.93
N LEU A 377 13.32 -14.78 0.21
CA LEU A 377 14.72 -14.35 0.26
C LEU A 377 15.60 -15.26 -0.61
N SER A 378 15.39 -16.58 -0.61
CA SER A 378 16.15 -17.48 -1.50
C SER A 378 15.91 -17.15 -2.98
N ALA A 379 14.70 -16.77 -3.37
CA ALA A 379 14.42 -16.29 -4.73
C ALA A 379 15.21 -15.01 -5.07
N ILE A 380 15.33 -14.05 -4.14
CA ILE A 380 16.16 -12.85 -4.33
C ILE A 380 17.65 -13.21 -4.44
N SER A 381 18.15 -14.11 -3.60
CA SER A 381 19.54 -14.56 -3.66
C SER A 381 19.87 -15.27 -4.97
N LEU A 382 18.97 -16.12 -5.47
CA LEU A 382 19.10 -16.78 -6.79
C LEU A 382 19.07 -15.77 -7.94
N PHE A 383 18.19 -14.77 -7.87
CA PHE A 383 18.16 -13.68 -8.84
C PHE A 383 19.47 -12.87 -8.82
N GLY A 384 20.00 -12.55 -7.64
CA GLY A 384 21.29 -11.90 -7.49
C GLY A 384 22.43 -12.70 -8.10
N PHE A 385 22.46 -14.02 -7.89
CA PHE A 385 23.45 -14.89 -8.51
C PHE A 385 23.34 -14.93 -10.04
N ALA A 386 22.12 -15.00 -10.58
CA ALA A 386 21.89 -14.90 -12.02
C ALA A 386 22.36 -13.54 -12.59
N ALA A 387 22.12 -12.44 -11.87
CA ALA A 387 22.57 -11.11 -12.25
C ALA A 387 24.09 -11.02 -12.32
N VAL A 388 24.81 -11.60 -11.35
CA VAL A 388 26.28 -11.68 -11.38
C VAL A 388 26.78 -12.41 -12.62
N ILE A 389 26.20 -13.58 -12.95
CA ILE A 389 26.62 -14.37 -14.12
C ILE A 389 26.36 -13.63 -15.44
N LEU A 390 25.20 -12.97 -15.57
CA LEU A 390 24.77 -12.35 -16.83
C LEU A 390 25.43 -11.00 -17.08
N LEU A 391 25.74 -10.25 -16.02
CA LEU A 391 26.21 -8.87 -16.12
C LEU A 391 27.73 -8.75 -16.00
N ASP A 392 28.35 -9.59 -15.16
CA ASP A 392 29.79 -9.55 -14.93
C ASP A 392 30.47 -10.66 -15.76
N GLY A 393 30.82 -10.32 -17.01
CA GLY A 393 31.52 -11.22 -17.91
C GLY A 393 32.95 -11.51 -17.43
N GLY A 394 33.16 -12.67 -16.81
CA GLY A 394 34.45 -13.36 -16.66
C GLY A 394 35.61 -12.59 -16.02
N SER A 395 35.92 -12.93 -14.75
CA SER A 395 37.22 -12.77 -14.08
C SER A 395 37.98 -11.46 -14.34
N SER A 396 37.36 -10.31 -14.05
CA SER A 396 38.08 -9.05 -13.95
C SER A 396 38.39 -8.73 -12.47
N SER A 397 39.65 -8.38 -12.20
CA SER A 397 40.09 -7.95 -10.88
C SER A 397 39.52 -6.57 -10.57
N GLY A 398 38.42 -6.52 -9.83
CA GLY A 398 37.86 -5.28 -9.31
C GLY A 398 36.78 -5.51 -8.25
N ARG A 399 36.24 -4.41 -7.72
CA ARG A 399 35.44 -4.38 -6.49
C ARG A 399 34.08 -3.71 -6.75
N PRO A 400 32.97 -4.25 -6.21
CA PRO A 400 32.87 -5.45 -5.37
C PRO A 400 33.21 -6.75 -6.12
N SER A 401 33.84 -7.70 -5.43
CA SER A 401 34.24 -8.97 -6.04
C SER A 401 33.07 -9.97 -6.08
N THR A 402 33.12 -10.92 -7.02
CA THR A 402 32.11 -11.99 -7.11
C THR A 402 32.05 -12.83 -5.83
N GLU A 403 33.20 -13.07 -5.21
CA GLU A 403 33.30 -13.77 -3.93
C GLU A 403 32.56 -13.02 -2.81
N GLN A 404 32.71 -11.68 -2.73
CA GLN A 404 31.97 -10.85 -1.76
C GLN A 404 30.46 -10.97 -1.96
N ALA A 405 29.98 -10.90 -3.20
CA ALA A 405 28.55 -11.01 -3.51
C ALA A 405 27.97 -12.38 -3.10
N VAL A 406 28.72 -13.46 -3.34
CA VAL A 406 28.31 -14.82 -2.95
C VAL A 406 28.26 -14.98 -1.43
N TYR A 407 29.32 -14.60 -0.70
CA TYR A 407 29.29 -14.65 0.77
C TYR A 407 28.16 -13.77 1.34
N PHE A 408 27.93 -12.60 0.76
CA PHE A 408 26.87 -11.69 1.22
C PHE A 408 25.49 -12.33 1.06
N ALA A 409 25.21 -12.96 -0.08
CA ALA A 409 23.96 -13.68 -0.31
C ALA A 409 23.77 -14.85 0.68
N ILE A 410 24.83 -15.63 0.94
CA ILE A 410 24.78 -16.77 1.87
C ILE A 410 24.59 -16.31 3.32
N PHE A 411 25.32 -15.28 3.75
CA PHE A 411 25.24 -14.79 5.13
C PHE A 411 23.91 -14.09 5.40
N SER A 412 23.44 -13.26 4.47
CA SER A 412 22.12 -12.61 4.59
C SER A 412 20.99 -13.64 4.67
N TRP A 413 21.04 -14.70 3.85
CA TRP A 413 20.10 -15.82 3.93
C TRP A 413 20.19 -16.54 5.29
N SER A 414 21.41 -16.86 5.73
CA SER A 414 21.65 -17.59 6.98
C SER A 414 21.15 -16.82 8.20
N TYR A 415 21.40 -15.50 8.25
CA TYR A 415 20.93 -14.66 9.34
C TYR A 415 19.40 -14.59 9.38
N LEU A 416 18.73 -14.39 8.24
CA LEU A 416 17.26 -14.35 8.22
C LEU A 416 16.67 -15.67 8.71
N VAL A 417 17.17 -16.81 8.20
CA VAL A 417 16.70 -18.15 8.57
C VAL A 417 16.92 -18.43 10.04
N ALA A 418 18.09 -18.08 10.58
CA ALA A 418 18.43 -18.29 11.99
C ALA A 418 17.58 -17.40 12.91
N PHE A 419 17.55 -16.09 12.69
CA PHE A 419 16.84 -15.16 13.59
C PHE A 419 15.33 -15.35 13.58
N LEU A 420 14.73 -15.55 12.40
CA LEU A 420 13.30 -15.85 12.34
C LEU A 420 13.01 -17.25 12.89
N GLY A 421 13.88 -18.23 12.62
CA GLY A 421 13.71 -19.61 13.08
C GLY A 421 13.79 -19.73 14.60
N PHE A 422 14.83 -19.17 15.23
CA PHE A 422 14.96 -19.15 16.69
C PHE A 422 13.88 -18.31 17.35
N GLY A 423 13.51 -17.16 16.77
CA GLY A 423 12.39 -16.36 17.28
C GLY A 423 11.06 -17.12 17.22
N CYS A 424 10.78 -17.86 16.14
CA CYS A 424 9.59 -18.70 16.02
C CYS A 424 9.57 -19.82 17.08
N LEU A 425 10.71 -20.45 17.38
CA LEU A 425 10.82 -21.45 18.45
C LEU A 425 10.53 -20.83 19.83
N ILE A 426 11.07 -19.64 20.12
CA ILE A 426 10.83 -18.92 21.36
C ILE A 426 9.34 -18.58 21.50
N ILE A 427 8.72 -18.04 20.44
CA ILE A 427 7.29 -17.70 20.43
C ILE A 427 6.43 -18.96 20.68
N ASN A 428 6.73 -20.06 19.99
CA ASN A 428 6.01 -21.32 20.16
C ASN A 428 6.20 -21.92 21.56
N ALA A 429 7.36 -21.74 22.18
CA ALA A 429 7.60 -22.13 23.57
C ALA A 429 6.82 -21.26 24.56
N LEU A 430 6.81 -19.93 24.37
CA LEU A 430 6.06 -18.99 25.21
C LEU A 430 4.55 -19.22 25.12
N ARG A 431 4.03 -19.55 23.93
CA ARG A 431 2.62 -19.87 23.69
C ARG A 431 2.11 -21.09 24.46
N LYS A 432 3.00 -21.93 25.00
CA LYS A 432 2.59 -23.04 25.90
C LYS A 432 2.13 -22.55 27.27
N TRP A 433 2.58 -21.36 27.68
CA TRP A 433 2.37 -20.83 29.03
C TRP A 433 1.50 -19.58 29.05
N VAL A 434 1.62 -18.73 28.02
CA VAL A 434 0.96 -17.41 27.98
C VAL A 434 0.39 -17.16 26.59
N PHE A 435 -0.72 -16.43 26.53
CA PHE A 435 -1.26 -15.89 25.28
C PHE A 435 -0.29 -14.84 24.70
N VAL A 436 0.28 -15.11 23.54
CA VAL A 436 1.22 -14.19 22.86
C VAL A 436 0.49 -13.48 21.71
N PRO A 437 0.12 -12.19 21.84
CA PRO A 437 -0.43 -11.43 20.73
C PRO A 437 0.63 -11.19 19.64
N MET A 438 0.18 -10.81 18.44
CA MET A 438 1.06 -10.54 17.28
C MET A 438 2.12 -9.47 17.59
N THR A 439 1.77 -8.43 18.35
CA THR A 439 2.71 -7.38 18.79
C THR A 439 3.79 -7.92 19.72
N ALA A 440 3.46 -8.83 20.64
CA ALA A 440 4.43 -9.46 21.52
C ALA A 440 5.36 -10.40 20.75
N ALA A 441 4.84 -11.15 19.78
CA ALA A 441 5.67 -11.98 18.89
C ALA A 441 6.67 -11.12 18.09
N PHE A 442 6.22 -10.00 17.54
CA PHE A 442 7.11 -9.04 16.88
C PHE A 442 8.17 -8.48 17.84
N LEU A 443 7.79 -8.12 19.07
CA LEU A 443 8.73 -7.65 20.09
C LEU A 443 9.78 -8.71 20.45
N VAL A 444 9.43 -10.00 20.50
CA VAL A 444 10.41 -11.08 20.73
C VAL A 444 11.47 -11.10 19.63
N HIS A 445 11.07 -10.97 18.36
CA HIS A 445 12.04 -10.86 17.26
C HIS A 445 12.89 -9.58 17.38
N ALA A 446 12.27 -8.43 17.68
CA ALA A 446 12.99 -7.18 17.85
C ALA A 446 14.02 -7.25 18.99
N VAL A 447 13.65 -7.81 20.15
CA VAL A 447 14.56 -8.01 21.28
C VAL A 447 15.67 -8.99 20.91
N LEU A 448 15.37 -10.09 20.21
CA LEU A 448 16.40 -11.03 19.76
C LEU A 448 17.41 -10.37 18.81
N PHE A 449 16.94 -9.53 17.88
CA PHE A 449 17.81 -8.79 16.96
C PHE A 449 18.64 -7.72 17.67
N LEU A 450 18.01 -6.94 18.54
CA LEU A 450 18.68 -5.89 19.32
C LEU A 450 19.71 -6.46 20.29
N THR A 451 19.43 -7.59 20.92
CA THR A 451 20.40 -8.28 21.80
C THR A 451 21.57 -8.83 20.99
N ALA A 452 21.32 -9.36 19.80
CA ALA A 452 22.37 -9.87 18.92
C ALA A 452 23.29 -8.77 18.37
N ILE A 453 22.79 -7.55 18.20
CA ILE A 453 23.61 -6.37 17.86
C ILE A 453 24.27 -5.77 19.12
N GLY A 454 23.49 -5.61 20.19
CA GLY A 454 23.88 -4.88 21.40
C GLY A 454 24.91 -5.61 22.26
N VAL A 455 24.75 -6.91 22.48
CA VAL A 455 25.64 -7.66 23.39
C VAL A 455 27.09 -7.70 22.87
N PRO A 456 27.38 -8.07 21.60
CA PRO A 456 28.75 -8.08 21.10
C PRO A 456 29.38 -6.69 21.07
N THR A 457 28.61 -5.67 20.68
CA THR A 457 29.10 -4.29 20.56
C THR A 457 29.45 -3.71 21.92
N VAL A 458 28.63 -3.93 22.95
CA VAL A 458 28.93 -3.52 24.32
C VAL A 458 30.18 -4.21 24.85
N ILE A 459 30.30 -5.53 24.68
CA ILE A 459 31.49 -6.29 25.12
C ILE A 459 32.77 -5.74 24.48
N GLN A 460 32.73 -5.47 23.17
CA GLN A 460 33.88 -4.91 22.46
C GLN A 460 34.22 -3.49 22.92
N MET A 461 33.22 -2.64 23.15
CA MET A 461 33.45 -1.30 23.67
C MET A 461 33.99 -1.32 25.10
N THR A 462 33.59 -2.27 25.95
CA THR A 462 34.07 -2.37 27.33
C THR A 462 35.48 -2.96 27.42
N SER A 463 35.83 -3.92 26.57
CA SER A 463 37.16 -4.55 26.58
C SER A 463 38.26 -3.60 26.07
N ARG A 464 39.38 -3.52 26.79
CA ARG A 464 40.54 -2.71 26.36
C ARG A 464 41.24 -3.30 25.13
N GLU A 465 41.22 -4.63 24.99
CA GLU A 465 41.90 -5.34 23.90
C GLU A 465 41.09 -5.29 22.60
N LEU A 466 39.76 -5.46 22.68
CA LEU A 466 38.93 -5.55 21.48
C LEU A 466 38.51 -4.19 20.90
N ARG A 467 38.55 -3.11 21.70
CA ARG A 467 38.02 -1.79 21.32
C ARG A 467 38.56 -1.25 19.99
N ASN A 468 39.83 -1.51 19.68
CA ASN A 468 40.51 -1.00 18.48
C ASN A 468 40.83 -2.11 17.46
N SER A 469 40.39 -3.35 17.71
CA SER A 469 40.75 -4.52 16.90
C SER A 469 39.96 -4.69 15.60
N GLY A 470 39.03 -3.76 15.30
CA GLY A 470 38.16 -3.87 14.13
C GLY A 470 37.12 -4.97 14.27
N TYR A 471 36.76 -5.62 13.16
CA TYR A 471 35.87 -6.76 13.18
C TYR A 471 36.56 -7.97 13.82
N THR A 472 35.87 -8.64 14.75
CA THR A 472 36.35 -9.86 15.41
C THR A 472 35.27 -10.93 15.35
N LEU A 473 35.66 -12.20 15.48
CA LEU A 473 34.74 -13.35 15.44
C LEU A 473 33.65 -13.29 16.55
N TRP A 474 33.85 -12.49 17.60
CA TRP A 474 32.83 -12.22 18.61
C TRP A 474 31.60 -11.49 18.05
N GLN A 475 31.74 -10.76 16.96
CA GLN A 475 30.65 -10.08 16.28
C GLN A 475 29.82 -10.99 15.37
N ILE A 476 30.04 -12.31 15.37
CA ILE A 476 29.27 -13.28 14.56
C ILE A 476 27.76 -13.12 14.72
N THR A 477 27.29 -12.77 15.90
CA THR A 477 25.86 -12.59 16.17
C THR A 477 25.31 -11.24 15.70
N ASN A 478 26.15 -10.30 15.29
CA ASN A 478 25.72 -8.99 14.80
C ASN A 478 25.56 -9.00 13.26
N PRO A 479 24.33 -9.20 12.73
CA PRO A 479 24.11 -9.29 11.29
C PRO A 479 24.36 -7.95 10.56
N VAL A 480 24.16 -6.82 11.25
CA VAL A 480 24.30 -5.50 10.61
C VAL A 480 25.77 -5.19 10.38
N TRP A 481 26.61 -5.40 11.39
CA TRP A 481 28.04 -5.15 11.26
C TRP A 481 28.70 -6.14 10.30
N THR A 482 28.42 -7.44 10.45
CA THR A 482 28.99 -8.49 9.58
C THR A 482 28.70 -8.25 8.11
N LEU A 483 27.45 -7.93 7.77
CA LEU A 483 27.05 -7.62 6.41
C LEU A 483 27.60 -6.27 5.95
N SER A 484 27.63 -5.24 6.80
CA SER A 484 28.21 -3.94 6.42
C SER A 484 29.70 -4.04 6.14
N GLU A 485 30.45 -4.77 6.96
CA GLU A 485 31.90 -4.96 6.79
C GLU A 485 32.21 -5.81 5.55
N LEU A 486 31.37 -6.81 5.27
CA LEU A 486 31.49 -7.60 4.04
C LEU A 486 31.17 -6.77 2.78
N ALA A 487 30.23 -5.82 2.89
CA ALA A 487 29.90 -4.88 1.82
C ALA A 487 30.92 -3.74 1.68
N THR A 488 31.80 -3.53 2.66
CA THR A 488 32.85 -2.51 2.60
C THR A 488 33.81 -2.80 1.47
N ARG A 489 34.14 -1.75 0.71
CA ARG A 489 34.93 -1.82 -0.53
C ARG A 489 36.35 -2.37 -0.35
N ASN A 490 36.90 -2.43 0.86
CA ASN A 490 38.27 -2.87 1.15
C ASN A 490 38.31 -4.16 1.98
N GLN A 491 38.85 -5.24 1.41
CA GLN A 491 39.17 -6.51 2.11
C GLN A 491 38.05 -7.12 2.97
N GLY A 492 36.77 -6.86 2.66
CA GLY A 492 35.64 -7.33 3.48
C GLY A 492 35.59 -8.85 3.73
N VAL A 493 36.09 -9.67 2.80
CA VAL A 493 36.16 -11.14 2.96
C VAL A 493 37.18 -11.54 4.02
N ASP A 494 38.37 -10.94 3.98
CA ASP A 494 39.46 -11.21 4.91
C ASP A 494 39.16 -10.60 6.28
N ASN A 495 38.61 -9.38 6.31
CA ASN A 495 38.22 -8.68 7.54
C ASN A 495 37.20 -9.47 8.35
N VAL A 496 36.19 -10.05 7.68
CA VAL A 496 35.12 -10.82 8.33
C VAL A 496 35.55 -12.27 8.61
N GLN A 497 36.73 -12.68 8.15
CA GLN A 497 37.18 -14.08 8.17
C GLN A 497 36.12 -15.00 7.55
N ALA A 498 35.61 -14.63 6.37
CA ALA A 498 34.45 -15.27 5.75
C ALA A 498 34.61 -16.79 5.57
N GLY A 499 35.84 -17.27 5.36
CA GLY A 499 36.16 -18.70 5.25
C GLY A 499 35.87 -19.51 6.52
N VAL A 500 35.87 -18.90 7.71
CA VAL A 500 35.41 -19.55 8.95
C VAL A 500 33.90 -19.41 9.07
N LEU A 501 33.38 -18.22 8.75
CA LEU A 501 31.98 -17.86 8.96
C LEU A 501 31.00 -18.66 8.08
N ILE A 502 31.43 -19.08 6.89
CA ILE A 502 30.66 -19.93 5.99
C ILE A 502 30.34 -21.32 6.57
N TYR A 503 31.11 -21.80 7.54
CA TYR A 503 30.75 -23.04 8.23
C TYR A 503 29.80 -22.80 9.39
N ILE A 504 29.86 -21.65 10.06
CA ILE A 504 29.11 -21.38 11.30
C ILE A 504 27.69 -20.87 11.00
N LEU A 505 27.53 -19.87 10.13
CA LEU A 505 26.19 -19.28 9.91
C LEU A 505 25.22 -20.21 9.20
N PRO A 506 25.60 -20.88 8.08
CA PRO A 506 24.69 -21.78 7.39
C PRO A 506 24.34 -23.00 8.25
N THR A 507 25.26 -23.51 9.07
CA THR A 507 24.94 -24.63 9.98
C THR A 507 23.93 -24.20 11.04
N ALA A 508 24.09 -23.01 11.65
CA ALA A 508 23.10 -22.47 12.58
C ALA A 508 21.73 -22.27 11.91
N ALA A 509 21.71 -21.78 10.67
CA ALA A 509 20.49 -21.60 9.87
C ALA A 509 19.80 -22.95 9.58
N ILE A 510 20.57 -23.97 9.17
CA ILE A 510 20.04 -25.32 8.91
C ILE A 510 19.46 -25.92 10.20
N ILE A 511 20.15 -25.78 11.34
CA ILE A 511 19.65 -26.24 12.64
C ILE A 511 18.32 -25.55 12.97
N ALA A 512 18.24 -24.22 12.83
CA ALA A 512 17.01 -23.48 13.08
C ALA A 512 15.85 -23.92 12.17
N LEU A 513 16.14 -24.20 10.90
CA LEU A 513 15.15 -24.70 9.95
C LEU A 513 14.68 -26.10 10.33
N MET A 514 15.60 -27.03 10.62
CA MET A 514 15.29 -28.41 11.03
C MET A 514 14.44 -28.46 12.30
N LEU A 515 14.73 -27.63 13.30
CA LEU A 515 13.96 -27.55 14.54
C LEU A 515 12.51 -27.06 14.29
N ASN A 516 12.29 -26.21 13.28
CA ASN A 516 10.96 -25.72 12.93
C ASN A 516 10.19 -26.64 11.96
N MET A 517 10.86 -27.59 11.29
CA MET A 517 10.23 -28.46 10.27
C MET A 517 8.98 -29.18 10.76
N ARG A 518 8.95 -29.62 12.03
CA ARG A 518 7.77 -30.31 12.58
C ARG A 518 6.56 -29.39 12.65
N ALA A 519 6.72 -28.17 13.13
CA ALA A 519 5.63 -27.18 13.24
C ALA A 519 5.14 -26.76 11.86
N ILE A 520 6.07 -26.52 10.92
CA ILE A 520 5.76 -26.20 9.53
C ILE A 520 4.98 -27.35 8.89
N GLY A 521 5.43 -28.60 9.06
CA GLY A 521 4.76 -29.78 8.51
C GLY A 521 3.32 -29.92 8.99
N THR A 522 3.05 -29.69 10.29
CA THR A 522 1.67 -29.75 10.81
C THR A 522 0.74 -28.71 10.19
N GLU A 523 1.25 -27.52 9.85
CA GLU A 523 0.46 -26.46 9.22
C GLU A 523 0.24 -26.71 7.72
N LEU A 524 1.28 -27.11 6.99
CA LEU A 524 1.18 -27.36 5.54
C LEU A 524 0.32 -28.60 5.20
N LEU A 525 0.24 -29.56 6.14
CA LEU A 525 -0.56 -30.77 6.00
C LEU A 525 -2.04 -30.58 6.34
N LEU A 526 -2.49 -29.38 6.74
CA LEU A 526 -3.92 -29.08 6.91
C LEU A 526 -4.69 -29.34 5.62
N GLN A 527 -5.80 -30.07 5.74
CA GLN A 527 -6.65 -30.45 4.62
C GLN A 527 -7.89 -29.56 4.54
N ARG A 528 -8.38 -29.36 3.32
CA ARG A 528 -9.63 -28.64 3.08
C ARG A 528 -10.79 -29.41 3.71
N ILE A 529 -11.56 -28.76 4.57
CA ILE A 529 -12.83 -29.30 5.06
C ILE A 529 -13.91 -29.03 4.01
N PRO A 530 -14.72 -30.04 3.60
CA PRO A 530 -15.82 -29.81 2.67
C PRO A 530 -16.87 -28.87 3.26
N VAL A 531 -17.50 -28.07 2.39
CA VAL A 531 -18.60 -27.18 2.80
C VAL A 531 -19.81 -28.06 3.11
N PRO A 532 -20.47 -27.92 4.28
CA PRO A 532 -21.72 -28.62 4.58
C PRO A 532 -22.79 -28.30 3.54
N VAL A 533 -23.54 -29.32 3.10
CA VAL A 533 -24.57 -29.21 2.05
C VAL A 533 -25.56 -28.07 2.31
N ARG A 534 -26.03 -27.94 3.56
CA ARG A 534 -26.94 -26.88 4.01
C ARG A 534 -26.45 -25.45 3.69
N ILE A 535 -25.14 -25.18 3.82
CA ILE A 535 -24.60 -23.83 3.52
C ILE A 535 -24.61 -23.56 2.01
N VAL A 536 -24.43 -24.60 1.20
CA VAL A 536 -24.48 -24.48 -0.27
C VAL A 536 -25.91 -24.21 -0.72
N GLU A 537 -26.90 -24.85 -0.08
CA GLU A 537 -28.32 -24.61 -0.28
C GLU A 537 -28.69 -23.17 0.14
N ASP A 538 -28.32 -22.75 1.35
CA ASP A 538 -28.57 -21.38 1.86
C ASP A 538 -27.90 -20.30 0.96
N GLU A 539 -26.67 -20.51 0.48
CA GLU A 539 -25.98 -19.58 -0.43
C GLU A 539 -26.64 -19.53 -1.82
N ALA A 540 -27.19 -20.65 -2.30
CA ALA A 540 -27.92 -20.72 -3.56
C ALA A 540 -29.27 -19.97 -3.47
N GLU A 541 -29.98 -20.14 -2.35
CA GLU A 541 -31.21 -19.38 -2.05
C GLU A 541 -30.94 -17.88 -1.96
N LEU A 542 -29.87 -17.46 -1.28
CA LEU A 542 -29.49 -16.05 -1.17
C LEU A 542 -29.13 -15.43 -2.52
N LYS A 543 -28.39 -16.14 -3.38
CA LYS A 543 -28.06 -15.70 -4.75
C LYS A 543 -29.30 -15.60 -5.63
N ALA A 544 -30.22 -16.56 -5.51
CA ALA A 544 -31.50 -16.51 -6.21
C ALA A 544 -32.35 -15.30 -5.75
N ALA A 545 -32.36 -15.01 -4.45
CA ALA A 545 -33.06 -13.85 -3.90
C ALA A 545 -32.42 -12.50 -4.33
N THR A 546 -31.09 -12.39 -4.38
CA THR A 546 -30.42 -11.15 -4.83
C THR A 546 -30.62 -10.85 -6.31
N SER A 547 -30.82 -11.88 -7.15
CA SER A 547 -31.19 -11.68 -8.57
C SER A 547 -32.63 -11.20 -8.80
N ARG A 548 -33.48 -11.26 -7.77
CA ARG A 548 -34.90 -10.91 -7.80
C ARG A 548 -35.23 -9.60 -7.06
N GLY A 549 -34.24 -8.90 -6.51
CA GLY A 549 -34.49 -7.62 -5.83
C GLY A 549 -34.95 -6.54 -6.82
N PRO A 550 -35.87 -5.65 -6.44
CA PRO A 550 -36.33 -4.56 -7.30
C PRO A 550 -35.15 -3.68 -7.72
N SER A 551 -35.14 -3.27 -8.99
CA SER A 551 -34.09 -2.43 -9.58
C SER A 551 -34.05 -1.02 -8.99
N SER A 552 -35.13 -0.59 -8.35
CA SER A 552 -35.27 0.70 -7.69
C SER A 552 -35.96 0.58 -6.34
N PRO A 553 -35.59 1.37 -5.33
CA PRO A 553 -36.36 1.52 -4.08
C PRO A 553 -37.79 2.04 -4.28
N TRP A 554 -38.14 2.45 -5.51
CA TRP A 554 -39.43 2.99 -5.91
C TRP A 554 -40.22 2.06 -6.83
N ASP A 555 -39.65 0.91 -7.22
CA ASP A 555 -40.39 -0.13 -7.93
C ASP A 555 -41.28 -0.79 -6.89
N VAL A 556 -42.50 -0.28 -6.76
CA VAL A 556 -43.57 -0.96 -6.04
C VAL A 556 -43.85 -2.23 -6.84
N ASP A 557 -43.80 -3.39 -6.20
CA ASP A 557 -44.15 -4.65 -6.82
C ASP A 557 -45.58 -4.55 -7.39
N ASP A 558 -45.70 -4.40 -8.72
CA ASP A 558 -46.98 -4.39 -9.44
C ASP A 558 -47.73 -5.74 -9.34
N GLU A 559 -47.17 -6.73 -8.62
CA GLU A 559 -47.80 -8.03 -8.37
C GLU A 559 -49.02 -7.93 -7.43
N ASP A 560 -49.12 -6.90 -6.59
CA ASP A 560 -50.30 -6.72 -5.72
C ASP A 560 -51.51 -6.06 -6.44
N ALA A 561 -51.34 -5.50 -7.64
CA ALA A 561 -52.43 -4.89 -8.41
C ALA A 561 -53.20 -5.88 -9.30
N THR A 562 -52.62 -7.03 -9.63
CA THR A 562 -53.26 -8.03 -10.51
C THR A 562 -54.01 -9.13 -9.75
N ALA A 563 -53.75 -9.32 -8.45
CA ALA A 563 -54.49 -10.27 -7.61
C ALA A 563 -55.86 -9.75 -7.11
N ALA A 564 -56.17 -8.46 -7.31
CA ALA A 564 -57.45 -7.85 -6.95
C ALA A 564 -58.48 -7.80 -8.10
N THR A 565 -58.15 -8.35 -9.29
CA THR A 565 -59.06 -8.38 -10.45
C THR A 565 -59.09 -9.75 -11.17
N SER A 566 -59.05 -10.85 -10.41
CA SER A 566 -59.46 -12.17 -10.90
C SER A 566 -60.30 -12.92 -9.87
#